data_AF-A0A7H8QUN4-F1
#
_entry.id   AF-A0A7H8QUN4-F1
#
_cell.length_a   1.000
_cell.length_b   1.000
_cell.length_c   1.000
_cell.angle_alpha   90.00
_cell.angle_beta   90.00
_cell.angle_gamma   90.00
#
_symmetry.space_group_name_H-M   'P 1'
#
loop_
_entity.id
_entity.type
_entity.pdbx_description
1 polymer ?
#
loop_
_entity_poly.entity_id
_entity_poly.type
_entity_poly.pdbx_seq_one_letter_code
_entity_poly.pdbx_strand_id
1 'polypeptide(L)'
;MKSPACLAVVALAAGVIAAPTMHSNASNTACIPQNDPNPKQRAAGISARNAGFIYGPSLIGEAAPFPNGTLGNARSKSDYDTWSIDRKEIDSLIANDTEAVGAAIKANGGLKTWQDYEKVLYDGQLINSNPRGVTPGIITNATQDLLFSMERLSEHPYAVRRVLPEEDLPFPLDNDLTAKIVGMNATLESLRDSSKLFIVDHSYQKDYKLATVVQRYPVACSAYFYIDSKSGDFLPLAIRTNVDADLTYTPLDSANDWLLAKMMFNANDMFHAQMLHLVISHDVTESVHQAALHTLSENHPIMLILERLMLQGYSSRIVGEELCFNPGGHWDQLMVYSQFGCRDFVTDRWPIDGRFQGGYLENDLKARGLIDDNGESLFKSFPFYEDAKEIRDIYKAFFTSFVDSYYGTENDLSGDFEVRNWFVEANMKAKSHDFPQEEQLTKETLIDVLSHFAFATSVSHHSTNGGAPISSATLPFHLPAIYTQIPKEKGVEDLMPYLPDAATAVHYLGFMASFNRPFYGASGRTLEDAFATTDSMALLNTDANSAAKTFLSSMQNLSQNIRGRQFNDDGLSQGMPFIYRTLDPAYIPFFCAV
;
A
#
# COMPACT_ATOMS: atom_id res chain seq x y z
N MET A 1 -45.70 2.58 -7.01
CA MET A 1 -45.73 1.16 -7.44
C MET A 1 -44.97 1.02 -8.75
N LYS A 2 -43.76 0.48 -8.68
CA LYS A 2 -43.07 -0.41 -9.66
C LYS A 2 -41.60 -0.52 -9.19
N SER A 3 -41.18 -1.74 -8.87
CA SER A 3 -39.83 -2.06 -8.35
C SER A 3 -38.78 -1.99 -9.47
N PRO A 4 -37.48 -1.83 -9.14
CA PRO A 4 -36.43 -2.11 -10.09
C PRO A 4 -36.09 -3.61 -10.08
N ALA A 5 -35.62 -4.03 -11.24
CA ALA A 5 -35.53 -5.39 -11.71
C ALA A 5 -34.28 -6.11 -11.20
N CYS A 6 -34.46 -7.39 -10.93
CA CYS A 6 -33.41 -8.38 -10.74
C CYS A 6 -32.74 -8.65 -12.10
N LEU A 7 -31.46 -8.31 -12.25
CA LEU A 7 -30.66 -8.77 -13.40
C LEU A 7 -30.10 -10.16 -13.07
N ALA A 8 -30.65 -11.17 -13.75
CA ALA A 8 -30.13 -12.52 -13.74
C ALA A 8 -28.91 -12.61 -14.68
N VAL A 9 -27.78 -13.04 -14.14
CA VAL A 9 -26.58 -13.40 -14.92
C VAL A 9 -26.79 -14.80 -15.49
N VAL A 10 -26.79 -14.91 -16.83
CA VAL A 10 -26.89 -16.18 -17.55
C VAL A 10 -25.51 -16.84 -17.57
N ALA A 11 -25.40 -17.99 -16.88
CA ALA A 11 -24.23 -18.85 -16.93
C ALA A 11 -24.15 -19.58 -18.28
N LEU A 12 -23.11 -19.29 -19.06
CA LEU A 12 -22.70 -20.12 -20.19
C LEU A 12 -21.76 -21.21 -19.68
N ALA A 13 -22.29 -22.43 -19.60
CA ALA A 13 -21.52 -23.63 -19.33
C ALA A 13 -20.64 -23.97 -20.55
N ALA A 14 -19.37 -23.58 -20.50
CA ALA A 14 -18.31 -24.17 -21.31
C ALA A 14 -17.51 -25.11 -20.40
N GLY A 15 -17.22 -26.31 -20.90
CA GLY A 15 -16.63 -27.41 -20.12
C GLY A 15 -15.40 -26.99 -19.32
N VAL A 16 -15.40 -27.39 -18.04
CA VAL A 16 -14.28 -27.23 -17.12
C VAL A 16 -13.10 -28.04 -17.65
N ILE A 17 -12.21 -27.40 -18.39
CA ILE A 17 -10.82 -27.81 -18.39
C ILE A 17 -10.29 -27.25 -17.06
N ALA A 18 -10.18 -28.13 -16.06
CA ALA A 18 -9.48 -27.77 -14.84
C ALA A 18 -8.09 -27.28 -15.25
N ALA A 19 -7.74 -26.06 -14.83
CA ALA A 19 -6.34 -25.66 -14.79
C ALA A 19 -5.60 -26.78 -14.03
N PRO A 20 -4.43 -27.21 -14.50
CA PRO A 20 -3.72 -28.29 -13.82
C PRO A 20 -3.51 -27.87 -12.37
N THR A 21 -4.17 -28.55 -11.44
CA THR A 21 -3.72 -28.55 -10.06
C THR A 21 -2.29 -29.05 -10.08
N MET A 22 -1.35 -28.25 -9.55
CA MET A 22 0.12 -28.48 -9.59
C MET A 22 0.59 -29.72 -8.79
N HIS A 23 -0.26 -30.72 -8.60
CA HIS A 23 0.02 -31.89 -7.78
C HIS A 23 -0.29 -33.17 -8.55
N SER A 24 0.61 -33.56 -9.46
CA SER A 24 0.57 -34.95 -9.95
C SER A 24 1.92 -35.54 -10.39
N ASN A 25 3.06 -35.08 -9.86
CA ASN A 25 4.28 -35.89 -9.92
C ASN A 25 5.09 -35.74 -8.63
N ALA A 26 4.98 -36.74 -7.76
CA ALA A 26 5.68 -36.87 -6.48
C ALA A 26 7.21 -37.13 -6.61
N SER A 27 7.86 -36.61 -7.67
CA SER A 27 9.28 -36.85 -7.95
C SER A 27 10.15 -35.59 -8.09
N ASN A 28 9.59 -34.37 -8.01
CA ASN A 28 10.33 -33.16 -8.35
C ASN A 28 10.67 -32.31 -7.13
N THR A 29 11.77 -32.64 -6.45
CA THR A 29 12.45 -31.72 -5.53
C THR A 29 12.86 -30.44 -6.26
N ALA A 30 12.85 -29.29 -5.57
CA ALA A 30 13.27 -28.03 -6.15
C ALA A 30 14.75 -28.08 -6.57
N CYS A 31 15.06 -27.67 -7.80
CA CYS A 31 16.43 -27.64 -8.31
C CYS A 31 16.65 -26.57 -9.38
N ILE A 32 17.89 -26.09 -9.44
CA ILE A 32 18.42 -25.26 -10.52
C ILE A 32 18.60 -26.11 -11.79
N PRO A 33 18.52 -25.53 -13.00
CA PRO A 33 18.51 -26.29 -14.26
C PRO A 33 19.75 -27.16 -14.48
N GLN A 34 20.90 -26.78 -13.92
CA GLN A 34 22.17 -27.52 -13.99
C GLN A 34 22.09 -28.87 -13.27
N ASN A 35 21.20 -28.97 -12.26
CA ASN A 35 21.05 -30.14 -11.40
C ASN A 35 19.75 -30.92 -11.70
N ASP A 36 18.98 -30.52 -12.70
CA ASP A 36 17.72 -31.17 -13.02
C ASP A 36 17.96 -32.53 -13.69
N PRO A 37 17.43 -33.65 -13.16
CA PRO A 37 17.58 -34.96 -13.77
C PRO A 37 16.83 -35.12 -15.09
N ASN A 38 15.88 -34.23 -15.40
CA ASN A 38 14.98 -34.28 -16.56
C ASN A 38 14.96 -32.94 -17.35
N PRO A 39 16.11 -32.46 -17.87
CA PRO A 39 16.21 -31.13 -18.49
C PRO A 39 15.32 -30.97 -19.74
N LYS A 40 15.01 -32.06 -20.45
CA LYS A 40 14.07 -32.04 -21.59
C LYS A 40 12.65 -31.73 -21.15
N GLN A 41 12.19 -32.32 -20.05
CA GLN A 41 10.85 -32.09 -19.51
C GLN A 41 10.76 -30.66 -18.95
N ARG A 42 11.81 -30.20 -18.26
CA ARG A 42 11.96 -28.84 -17.77
C ARG A 42 11.78 -27.81 -18.89
N ALA A 43 12.56 -27.94 -19.97
CA ALA A 43 12.48 -27.06 -21.14
C ALA A 43 11.13 -27.14 -21.87
N ALA A 44 10.50 -28.32 -21.94
CA ALA A 44 9.17 -28.48 -22.50
C ALA A 44 8.09 -27.76 -21.67
N GLY A 45 8.20 -27.80 -20.33
CA GLY A 45 7.30 -27.07 -19.42
C GLY A 45 7.41 -25.55 -19.60
N ILE A 46 8.63 -25.02 -19.67
CA ILE A 46 8.86 -23.59 -19.97
C ILE A 46 8.30 -23.22 -21.35
N SER A 47 8.51 -24.06 -22.36
CA SER A 47 7.96 -23.83 -23.71
C SER A 47 6.43 -23.82 -23.73
N ALA A 48 5.80 -24.71 -22.96
CA ALA A 48 4.35 -24.76 -22.82
C ALA A 48 3.80 -23.50 -22.12
N ARG A 49 4.46 -23.04 -21.05
CA ARG A 49 4.12 -21.77 -20.39
C ARG A 49 4.29 -20.58 -21.32
N ASN A 50 5.39 -20.51 -22.07
CA ASN A 50 5.61 -19.47 -23.08
C ASN A 50 4.54 -19.41 -24.17
N ALA A 51 3.95 -20.55 -24.54
CA ALA A 51 2.86 -20.60 -25.52
C ALA A 51 1.49 -20.23 -24.92
N GLY A 52 1.32 -20.41 -23.61
CA GLY A 52 0.04 -20.23 -22.92
C GLY A 52 -0.11 -18.92 -22.15
N PHE A 53 0.97 -18.33 -21.68
CA PHE A 53 1.02 -16.99 -21.08
C PHE A 53 1.38 -15.98 -22.17
N ILE A 54 0.63 -14.90 -22.23
CA ILE A 54 0.85 -13.78 -23.14
C ILE A 54 0.73 -12.50 -22.33
N TYR A 55 1.65 -11.55 -22.54
CA TYR A 55 1.51 -10.19 -22.01
C TYR A 55 0.29 -9.52 -22.63
N GLY A 56 -0.76 -9.36 -21.82
CA GLY A 56 -2.01 -8.69 -22.19
C GLY A 56 -1.99 -7.19 -21.94
N PRO A 57 -3.10 -6.51 -22.27
CA PRO A 57 -3.28 -5.10 -21.92
C PRO A 57 -3.26 -4.91 -20.41
N SER A 58 -2.81 -3.73 -19.98
CA SER A 58 -2.85 -3.31 -18.58
C SER A 58 -4.29 -3.07 -18.11
N LEU A 59 -4.55 -3.21 -16.81
CA LEU A 59 -5.83 -2.91 -16.14
C LEU A 59 -5.64 -1.72 -15.18
N ILE A 60 -6.67 -0.90 -14.94
CA ILE A 60 -6.57 0.23 -13.99
C ILE A 60 -5.51 1.28 -14.39
N GLY A 61 -5.35 1.53 -15.70
CA GLY A 61 -4.36 2.47 -16.24
C GLY A 61 -3.29 1.75 -17.06
N GLU A 62 -2.35 2.50 -17.64
CA GLU A 62 -1.24 1.96 -18.44
C GLU A 62 0.00 1.75 -17.58
N ALA A 63 0.08 0.58 -16.93
CA ALA A 63 1.21 0.16 -16.10
C ALA A 63 1.76 -1.21 -16.57
N ALA A 64 1.95 -2.15 -15.63
CA ALA A 64 2.38 -3.51 -15.93
C ALA A 64 1.38 -4.22 -16.85
N PRO A 65 1.83 -5.06 -17.81
CA PRO A 65 0.94 -5.91 -18.58
C PRO A 65 0.16 -6.85 -17.66
N PHE A 66 -0.99 -7.37 -18.09
CA PHE A 66 -1.77 -8.33 -17.33
C PHE A 66 -1.76 -9.71 -18.01
N PRO A 67 -1.75 -10.84 -17.28
CA PRO A 67 -1.69 -12.16 -17.90
C PRO A 67 -2.86 -12.43 -18.85
N ASN A 68 -2.55 -12.92 -20.05
CA ASN A 68 -3.51 -13.30 -21.07
C ASN A 68 -3.06 -14.62 -21.75
N GLY A 69 -3.79 -15.07 -22.77
CA GLY A 69 -3.60 -16.37 -23.39
C GLY A 69 -4.27 -17.50 -22.59
N THR A 70 -4.16 -18.73 -23.09
CA THR A 70 -4.86 -19.88 -22.49
C THR A 70 -4.51 -20.10 -21.01
N LEU A 71 -3.22 -20.00 -20.67
CA LEU A 71 -2.77 -20.19 -19.28
C LEU A 71 -2.89 -18.90 -18.46
N GLY A 72 -2.69 -17.72 -19.05
CA GLY A 72 -2.90 -16.45 -18.35
C GLY A 72 -4.35 -16.24 -17.90
N ASN A 73 -5.31 -16.55 -18.78
CA ASN A 73 -6.73 -16.50 -18.45
C ASN A 73 -7.12 -17.56 -17.42
N ALA A 74 -6.52 -18.75 -17.47
CA ALA A 74 -6.75 -19.78 -16.46
C ALA A 74 -6.19 -19.39 -15.10
N ARG A 75 -5.01 -18.77 -15.06
CA ARG A 75 -4.36 -18.29 -13.83
C ARG A 75 -5.18 -17.19 -13.17
N SER A 76 -5.50 -16.11 -13.89
CA SER A 76 -6.30 -15.01 -13.34
C SER A 76 -7.67 -15.46 -12.86
N LYS A 77 -8.32 -16.39 -13.59
CA LYS A 77 -9.55 -17.04 -13.12
C LYS A 77 -9.35 -17.81 -11.81
N SER A 78 -8.29 -18.61 -11.69
CA SER A 78 -8.00 -19.39 -10.49
C SER A 78 -7.74 -18.51 -9.27
N ASP A 79 -6.98 -17.43 -9.45
CA ASP A 79 -6.70 -16.45 -8.40
C ASP A 79 -8.00 -15.75 -7.95
N TYR A 80 -8.84 -15.34 -8.91
CA TYR A 80 -10.16 -14.76 -8.62
C TYR A 80 -11.08 -15.73 -7.88
N ASP A 81 -11.16 -16.99 -8.32
CA ASP A 81 -12.00 -18.01 -7.67
C ASP A 81 -11.58 -18.21 -6.22
N THR A 82 -10.26 -18.21 -5.95
CA THR A 82 -9.70 -18.31 -4.59
C THR A 82 -10.03 -17.06 -3.77
N TRP A 83 -9.79 -15.87 -4.31
CA TRP A 83 -10.11 -14.60 -3.67
C TRP A 83 -11.62 -14.47 -3.35
N SER A 84 -12.49 -14.99 -4.22
CA SER A 84 -13.95 -14.92 -4.04
C SER A 84 -14.45 -15.65 -2.79
N ILE A 85 -13.67 -16.62 -2.27
CA ILE A 85 -13.97 -17.31 -1.00
C ILE A 85 -13.77 -16.34 0.16
N ASP A 86 -12.59 -15.70 0.21
CA ASP A 86 -12.27 -14.68 1.22
C ASP A 86 -13.25 -13.50 1.13
N ARG A 87 -13.66 -13.13 -0.09
CA ARG A 87 -14.63 -12.04 -0.31
C ARG A 87 -15.99 -12.31 0.35
N LYS A 88 -16.51 -13.53 0.23
CA LYS A 88 -17.80 -13.91 0.85
C LYS A 88 -17.76 -13.83 2.37
N GLU A 89 -16.62 -14.20 2.96
CA GLU A 89 -16.41 -14.10 4.40
C GLU A 89 -16.42 -12.63 4.83
N ILE A 90 -15.57 -11.78 4.24
CA ILE A 90 -15.50 -10.37 4.63
C ILE A 90 -16.82 -9.62 4.35
N ASP A 91 -17.54 -9.92 3.27
CA ASP A 91 -18.87 -9.34 2.99
C ASP A 91 -19.87 -9.63 4.10
N SER A 92 -19.84 -10.83 4.67
CA SER A 92 -20.71 -11.21 5.77
C SER A 92 -20.38 -10.42 7.05
N LEU A 93 -19.09 -10.18 7.31
CA LEU A 93 -18.63 -9.39 8.44
C LEU A 93 -19.02 -7.90 8.29
N ILE A 94 -18.85 -7.35 7.08
CA ILE A 94 -19.22 -5.96 6.75
C ILE A 94 -20.72 -5.75 6.86
N ALA A 95 -21.53 -6.71 6.40
CA ALA A 95 -22.98 -6.61 6.51
C ALA A 95 -23.43 -6.48 7.98
N ASN A 96 -22.87 -7.30 8.88
CA ASN A 96 -23.15 -7.23 10.31
C ASN A 96 -22.72 -5.88 10.91
N ASP A 97 -21.52 -5.41 10.57
CA ASP A 97 -20.97 -4.18 11.13
C ASP A 97 -21.71 -2.93 10.62
N THR A 98 -22.03 -2.87 9.33
CA THR A 98 -22.77 -1.74 8.75
C THR A 98 -24.21 -1.68 9.25
N GLU A 99 -24.86 -2.81 9.52
CA GLU A 99 -26.15 -2.86 10.20
C GLU A 99 -26.03 -2.33 11.65
N ALA A 100 -25.01 -2.77 12.39
CA ALA A 100 -24.78 -2.32 13.77
C ALA A 100 -24.50 -0.81 13.85
N VAL A 101 -23.62 -0.28 12.99
CA VAL A 101 -23.32 1.16 12.91
C VAL A 101 -24.58 1.93 12.51
N GLY A 102 -25.34 1.46 11.52
CA GLY A 102 -26.60 2.09 11.10
C GLY A 102 -27.63 2.15 12.24
N ALA A 103 -27.74 1.08 13.04
CA ALA A 103 -28.60 1.05 14.22
C ALA A 103 -28.13 2.03 15.32
N ALA A 104 -26.81 2.11 15.56
CA ALA A 104 -26.22 3.04 16.51
C ALA A 104 -26.47 4.50 16.11
N ILE A 105 -26.27 4.85 14.83
CA ILE A 105 -26.58 6.17 14.29
C ILE A 105 -28.07 6.51 14.48
N LYS A 106 -28.96 5.57 14.17
CA LYS A 106 -30.41 5.77 14.34
C LYS A 106 -30.78 5.97 15.82
N ALA A 107 -30.18 5.21 16.73
CA ALA A 107 -30.41 5.35 18.18
C ALA A 107 -29.92 6.71 18.71
N ASN A 108 -28.81 7.23 18.16
CA ASN A 108 -28.32 8.58 18.44
C ASN A 108 -29.18 9.69 17.81
N GLY A 109 -30.09 9.34 16.90
CA GLY A 109 -30.91 10.29 16.15
C GLY A 109 -30.16 10.99 15.02
N GLY A 110 -29.12 10.36 14.47
CA GLY A 110 -28.26 10.87 13.40
C GLY A 110 -26.84 11.22 13.87
N LEU A 111 -26.03 11.73 12.94
CA LEU A 111 -24.73 12.35 13.21
C LEU A 111 -24.92 13.87 13.15
N LYS A 112 -24.95 14.56 14.29
CA LYS A 112 -25.31 15.98 14.40
C LYS A 112 -24.15 16.85 14.90
N THR A 113 -23.16 16.22 15.51
CA THR A 113 -22.00 16.87 16.10
C THR A 113 -20.73 16.13 15.68
N TRP A 114 -19.59 16.81 15.77
CA TRP A 114 -18.27 16.21 15.55
C TRP A 114 -18.07 14.94 16.38
N GLN A 115 -18.48 15.01 17.66
CA GLN A 115 -18.34 13.90 18.60
C GLN A 115 -19.23 12.69 18.26
N ASP A 116 -20.30 12.88 17.49
CA ASP A 116 -21.08 11.74 16.99
C ASP A 116 -20.26 10.91 16.00
N TYR A 117 -19.44 11.54 15.15
CA TYR A 117 -18.54 10.81 14.25
C TYR A 117 -17.46 10.06 15.02
N GLU A 118 -16.88 10.68 16.05
CA GLU A 118 -15.82 10.07 16.86
C GLU A 118 -16.31 8.85 17.64
N LYS A 119 -17.54 8.89 18.17
CA LYS A 119 -18.05 7.87 19.08
C LYS A 119 -19.01 6.89 18.41
N VAL A 120 -20.05 7.38 17.75
CA VAL A 120 -21.14 6.53 17.25
C VAL A 120 -20.67 5.60 16.14
N LEU A 121 -19.68 6.03 15.35
CA LEU A 121 -19.13 5.22 14.26
C LEU A 121 -18.14 4.14 14.74
N TYR A 122 -17.58 4.26 15.95
CA TYR A 122 -16.41 3.46 16.35
C TYR A 122 -16.54 2.78 17.72
N ASP A 123 -17.25 3.37 18.69
CA ASP A 123 -17.39 2.81 20.05
C ASP A 123 -18.18 1.49 20.03
N GLY A 124 -17.45 0.38 20.19
CA GLY A 124 -18.02 -0.97 20.11
C GLY A 124 -18.52 -1.36 18.71
N GLN A 125 -18.08 -0.64 17.68
CA GLN A 125 -18.44 -0.88 16.28
C GLN A 125 -17.30 -1.58 15.52
N LEU A 126 -17.61 -2.05 14.31
CA LEU A 126 -16.64 -2.66 13.39
C LEU A 126 -15.91 -3.89 13.95
N ILE A 127 -16.45 -4.51 15.01
CA ILE A 127 -15.76 -5.58 15.76
C ILE A 127 -15.55 -6.85 14.93
N ASN A 128 -16.34 -7.04 13.87
CA ASN A 128 -16.26 -8.22 13.02
C ASN A 128 -15.22 -8.02 11.91
N SER A 129 -15.29 -6.91 11.19
CA SER A 129 -14.44 -6.59 10.04
C SER A 129 -13.12 -5.91 10.42
N ASN A 130 -13.04 -5.26 11.58
CA ASN A 130 -11.83 -4.68 12.15
C ASN A 130 -11.68 -5.02 13.65
N PRO A 131 -11.38 -6.29 14.01
CA PRO A 131 -11.28 -6.73 15.39
C PRO A 131 -10.10 -6.14 16.17
N ARG A 132 -9.09 -5.54 15.50
CA ARG A 132 -8.00 -4.79 16.17
C ARG A 132 -8.44 -3.39 16.63
N GLY A 133 -9.63 -2.96 16.19
CA GLY A 133 -10.13 -1.62 16.36
C GLY A 133 -9.34 -0.61 15.53
N VAL A 134 -9.78 0.65 15.61
CA VAL A 134 -9.01 1.78 15.07
C VAL A 134 -7.67 1.91 15.79
N THR A 135 -6.71 2.53 15.11
CA THR A 135 -5.39 2.86 15.67
C THR A 135 -5.56 3.66 16.97
N PRO A 136 -5.09 3.17 18.13
CA PRO A 136 -5.28 3.88 19.39
C PRO A 136 -4.69 5.29 19.33
N GLY A 137 -5.46 6.30 19.73
CA GLY A 137 -5.07 7.71 19.65
C GLY A 137 -5.50 8.44 18.37
N ILE A 138 -5.78 7.72 17.27
CA ILE A 138 -6.00 8.36 15.96
C ILE A 138 -7.24 9.28 15.96
N ILE A 139 -8.33 8.85 16.61
CA ILE A 139 -9.56 9.64 16.74
C ILE A 139 -9.41 10.68 17.85
N THR A 140 -8.98 10.25 19.04
CA THR A 140 -8.96 11.12 20.23
C THR A 140 -7.99 12.29 20.12
N ASN A 141 -6.96 12.15 19.29
CA ASN A 141 -5.90 13.15 19.13
C ASN A 141 -5.90 13.77 17.73
N ALA A 142 -6.92 13.51 16.89
CA ALA A 142 -6.97 13.89 15.47
C ALA A 142 -6.68 15.38 15.20
N THR A 143 -7.03 16.26 16.14
CA THR A 143 -6.81 17.71 15.98
C THR A 143 -5.37 18.15 16.23
N GLN A 144 -4.51 17.30 16.79
CA GLN A 144 -3.12 17.63 17.10
C GLN A 144 -2.26 17.74 15.84
N ASP A 145 -1.38 18.74 15.80
CA ASP A 145 -0.48 18.96 14.66
C ASP A 145 0.60 17.89 14.55
N LEU A 146 1.10 17.42 15.69
CA LEU A 146 2.07 16.31 15.73
C LEU A 146 1.47 15.01 15.18
N LEU A 147 0.18 14.75 15.40
CA LEU A 147 -0.49 13.60 14.81
C LEU A 147 -0.46 13.68 13.28
N PHE A 148 -0.96 14.81 12.76
CA PHE A 148 -1.08 15.06 11.34
C PHE A 148 0.25 14.97 10.59
N SER A 149 1.32 15.54 11.15
CA SER A 149 2.65 15.45 10.54
C SER A 149 3.24 14.04 10.66
N MET A 150 3.10 13.38 11.81
CA MET A 150 3.71 12.06 12.01
C MET A 150 3.06 10.95 11.20
N GLU A 151 1.81 11.10 10.74
CA GLU A 151 1.22 10.20 9.75
C GLU A 151 2.06 10.13 8.46
N ARG A 152 2.73 11.22 8.07
CA ARG A 152 3.61 11.26 6.89
C ARG A 152 4.89 10.44 7.06
N LEU A 153 5.21 10.04 8.29
CA LEU A 153 6.35 9.19 8.66
C LEU A 153 5.89 7.81 9.17
N SER A 154 4.61 7.48 9.02
CA SER A 154 4.01 6.24 9.50
C SER A 154 2.94 5.73 8.55
N GLU A 155 1.67 6.10 8.75
CA GLU A 155 0.50 5.58 8.02
C GLU A 155 0.51 5.96 6.52
N HIS A 156 1.16 7.06 6.14
CA HIS A 156 1.20 7.58 4.77
C HIS A 156 2.65 7.95 4.37
N PRO A 157 3.56 6.97 4.30
CA PRO A 157 5.00 7.22 4.38
C PRO A 157 5.67 7.59 3.06
N TYR A 158 4.94 7.57 1.94
CA TYR A 158 5.51 7.65 0.59
C TYR A 158 5.44 9.03 -0.07
N ALA A 159 4.69 9.99 0.49
CA ALA A 159 4.46 11.28 -0.15
C ALA A 159 5.46 12.37 0.27
N VAL A 160 5.94 12.31 1.52
CA VAL A 160 6.81 13.35 2.07
C VAL A 160 8.22 13.24 1.50
N ARG A 161 8.80 14.39 1.17
CA ARG A 161 10.21 14.52 0.79
C ARG A 161 10.80 15.80 1.37
N ARG A 162 12.11 15.83 1.52
CA ARG A 162 12.86 17.04 1.87
C ARG A 162 12.84 18.02 0.69
N VAL A 163 12.76 19.31 0.98
CA VAL A 163 13.00 20.36 -0.02
C VAL A 163 14.51 20.52 -0.16
N LEU A 164 15.04 20.29 -1.36
CA LEU A 164 16.49 20.29 -1.58
C LEU A 164 17.03 21.73 -1.68
N PRO A 165 18.28 22.02 -1.27
CA PRO A 165 18.84 23.38 -1.27
C PRO A 165 18.76 24.12 -2.61
N GLU A 166 18.91 23.39 -3.71
CA GLU A 166 18.86 23.89 -5.09
C GLU A 166 17.45 23.99 -5.69
N GLU A 167 16.42 23.49 -4.99
CA GLU A 167 15.04 23.53 -5.43
C GLU A 167 14.39 24.89 -5.13
N ASP A 168 13.61 25.41 -6.07
CA ASP A 168 12.71 26.54 -5.81
C ASP A 168 11.70 26.16 -4.72
N LEU A 169 11.32 27.12 -3.87
CA LEU A 169 10.29 26.89 -2.86
C LEU A 169 8.94 26.60 -3.57
N PRO A 170 8.31 25.43 -3.35
CA PRO A 170 7.06 25.03 -4.02
C PRO A 170 5.94 26.07 -4.01
N PHE A 171 5.79 26.80 -2.89
CA PHE A 171 4.93 27.97 -2.77
C PHE A 171 5.47 28.97 -1.73
N PRO A 172 5.14 30.27 -1.85
CA PRO A 172 5.62 31.27 -0.92
C PRO A 172 4.86 31.22 0.42
N LEU A 173 5.57 31.51 1.52
CA LEU A 173 5.00 31.79 2.83
C LEU A 173 5.68 33.05 3.38
N ASP A 174 4.90 33.95 3.96
CA ASP A 174 5.43 35.19 4.52
C ASP A 174 6.48 34.93 5.62
N ASN A 175 7.57 35.70 5.62
CA ASN A 175 8.67 35.51 6.57
C ASN A 175 8.25 35.86 8.01
N ASP A 176 7.41 36.87 8.21
CA ASP A 176 6.92 37.20 9.54
C ASP A 176 6.00 36.10 10.07
N LEU A 177 5.18 35.49 9.19
CA LEU A 177 4.35 34.33 9.52
C LEU A 177 5.20 33.10 9.87
N THR A 178 6.21 32.80 9.04
CA THR A 178 7.15 31.70 9.28
C THR A 178 7.87 31.88 10.61
N ALA A 179 8.37 33.09 10.89
CA ALA A 179 9.08 33.39 12.14
C ALA A 179 8.18 33.29 13.39
N LYS A 180 6.87 33.58 13.26
CA LYS A 180 5.92 33.41 14.38
C LYS A 180 5.65 31.94 14.71
N ILE A 181 5.63 31.05 13.72
CA ILE A 181 5.35 29.62 13.91
C ILE A 181 6.61 28.90 14.36
N VAL A 182 7.71 29.08 13.62
CA VAL A 182 8.94 28.30 13.76
C VAL A 182 9.89 28.91 14.79
N GLY A 183 9.96 30.24 14.84
CA GLY A 183 10.85 30.98 15.73
C GLY A 183 11.52 32.18 15.05
N MET A 184 12.04 33.09 15.88
CA MET A 184 12.64 34.36 15.43
C MET A 184 13.67 34.15 14.31
N ASN A 185 13.54 34.93 13.23
CA ASN A 185 14.37 34.90 12.02
C ASN A 185 14.25 33.64 11.15
N ALA A 186 13.33 32.71 11.44
CA ALA A 186 13.10 31.58 10.55
C ALA A 186 12.38 32.01 9.26
N THR A 187 12.95 31.61 8.13
CA THR A 187 12.34 31.68 6.79
C THR A 187 12.29 30.29 6.16
N LEU A 188 11.50 30.12 5.10
CA LEU A 188 11.49 28.86 4.35
C LEU A 188 12.87 28.51 3.80
N GLU A 189 13.62 29.49 3.28
CA GLU A 189 14.99 29.30 2.79
C GLU A 189 15.91 28.85 3.92
N SER A 190 15.84 29.49 5.10
CA SER A 190 16.68 29.09 6.24
C SER A 190 16.41 27.64 6.70
N LEU A 191 15.14 27.19 6.62
CA LEU A 191 14.77 25.82 6.95
C LEU A 191 15.24 24.84 5.88
N ARG A 192 15.05 25.16 4.60
CA ARG A 192 15.55 24.36 3.47
C ARG A 192 17.07 24.20 3.53
N ASP A 193 17.79 25.31 3.67
CA ASP A 193 19.25 25.35 3.67
C ASP A 193 19.84 24.63 4.91
N SER A 194 19.06 24.52 5.99
CA SER A 194 19.41 23.72 7.17
C SER A 194 18.85 22.29 7.17
N SER A 195 18.32 21.82 6.03
CA SER A 195 17.75 20.46 5.86
C SER A 195 16.56 20.15 6.76
N LYS A 196 15.79 21.17 7.13
CA LYS A 196 14.65 21.09 8.04
C LYS A 196 13.31 21.40 7.39
N LEU A 197 13.26 21.69 6.09
CA LEU A 197 12.01 21.92 5.35
C LEU A 197 11.64 20.69 4.51
N PHE A 198 10.37 20.28 4.59
CA PHE A 198 9.81 19.14 3.89
C PHE A 198 8.51 19.54 3.20
N ILE A 199 8.15 18.81 2.15
CA ILE A 199 6.96 19.05 1.35
C ILE A 199 6.23 17.73 1.08
N VAL A 200 4.90 17.80 1.08
CA VAL A 200 4.03 16.89 0.34
C VAL A 200 3.27 17.71 -0.68
N ASP A 201 3.34 17.33 -1.96
CA ASP A 201 2.71 18.08 -3.05
C ASP A 201 1.69 17.22 -3.81
N HIS A 202 0.41 17.45 -3.53
CA HIS A 202 -0.72 16.84 -4.25
C HIS A 202 -1.34 17.77 -5.29
N SER A 203 -0.65 18.85 -5.68
CA SER A 203 -1.17 19.81 -6.65
C SER A 203 -1.41 19.20 -8.04
N TYR A 204 -0.75 18.10 -8.38
CA TYR A 204 -0.98 17.32 -9.61
C TYR A 204 -2.42 16.79 -9.71
N GLN A 205 -3.11 16.62 -8.57
CA GLN A 205 -4.46 16.06 -8.56
C GLN A 205 -5.50 17.01 -9.19
N LYS A 206 -5.21 18.32 -9.29
CA LYS A 206 -6.09 19.31 -9.95
C LYS A 206 -6.39 18.99 -11.42
N ASP A 207 -5.50 18.22 -12.05
CA ASP A 207 -5.59 17.87 -13.46
C ASP A 207 -6.41 16.58 -13.68
N TYR A 208 -6.80 15.88 -12.61
CA TYR A 208 -7.60 14.67 -12.68
C TYR A 208 -9.11 14.93 -12.67
N LYS A 209 -9.84 14.02 -13.33
CA LYS A 209 -11.28 14.11 -13.47
C LYS A 209 -11.99 13.81 -12.16
N LEU A 210 -12.89 14.71 -11.76
CA LEU A 210 -13.75 14.55 -10.59
C LEU A 210 -14.83 13.50 -10.81
N ALA A 211 -15.25 12.84 -9.73
CA ALA A 211 -16.41 11.97 -9.73
C ALA A 211 -17.69 12.76 -9.96
N THR A 212 -18.57 12.28 -10.85
CA THR A 212 -19.84 12.96 -11.18
C THR A 212 -21.07 12.27 -10.62
N VAL A 213 -20.91 11.11 -9.97
CA VAL A 213 -22.01 10.31 -9.42
C VAL A 213 -22.65 11.02 -8.24
N VAL A 214 -21.82 11.57 -7.36
CA VAL A 214 -22.23 12.42 -6.26
C VAL A 214 -21.37 13.68 -6.30
N GLN A 215 -21.99 14.85 -6.08
CA GLN A 215 -21.24 16.10 -6.07
C GLN A 215 -20.22 16.08 -4.91
N ARG A 216 -18.95 16.26 -5.28
CA ARG A 216 -17.81 16.46 -4.38
C ARG A 216 -17.06 17.71 -4.81
N TYR A 217 -16.29 18.29 -3.90
CA TYR A 217 -15.55 19.51 -4.16
C TYR A 217 -14.06 19.22 -4.29
N PRO A 218 -13.41 19.74 -5.35
CA PRO A 218 -12.01 19.47 -5.61
C PRO A 218 -11.12 20.07 -4.52
N VAL A 219 -10.04 19.37 -4.21
CA VAL A 219 -8.94 19.81 -3.35
C VAL A 219 -7.65 19.30 -4.00
N ALA A 220 -6.54 20.03 -3.95
CA ALA A 220 -5.26 19.56 -4.52
C ALA A 220 -4.09 20.11 -3.71
N CYS A 221 -4.08 19.83 -2.42
CA CYS A 221 -3.24 20.53 -1.46
C CYS A 221 -1.74 20.28 -1.63
N SER A 222 -0.92 21.31 -1.38
CA SER A 222 0.51 21.17 -1.09
C SER A 222 0.75 21.61 0.36
N ALA A 223 1.56 20.88 1.11
CA ALA A 223 1.81 21.15 2.52
C ALA A 223 3.30 21.17 2.86
N TYR A 224 3.73 22.24 3.54
CA TYR A 224 5.05 22.29 4.15
C TYR A 224 5.01 21.70 5.56
N PHE A 225 6.10 21.01 5.88
CA PHE A 225 6.41 20.52 7.21
C PHE A 225 7.85 20.91 7.56
N TYR A 226 8.16 20.93 8.85
CA TYR A 226 9.51 21.25 9.30
C TYR A 226 9.92 20.47 10.55
N ILE A 227 11.23 20.34 10.77
CA ILE A 227 11.76 19.85 12.05
C ILE A 227 11.98 21.06 12.96
N ASP A 228 11.23 21.10 14.06
CA ASP A 228 11.39 22.15 15.07
C ASP A 228 12.75 22.02 15.77
N SER A 229 13.47 23.12 15.86
CA SER A 229 14.84 23.09 16.40
C SER A 229 14.90 23.01 17.93
N LYS A 230 13.78 23.22 18.63
CA LYS A 230 13.73 23.17 20.10
C LYS A 230 13.27 21.80 20.58
N SER A 231 12.21 21.25 19.99
CA SER A 231 11.65 19.95 20.40
C SER A 231 12.15 18.76 19.55
N GLY A 232 12.71 19.03 18.37
CA GLY A 232 13.06 18.01 17.39
C GLY A 232 11.84 17.34 16.74
N ASP A 233 10.62 17.84 16.98
CA ASP A 233 9.41 17.31 16.38
C ASP A 233 9.34 17.65 14.90
N PHE A 234 8.80 16.71 14.13
CA PHE A 234 8.34 16.97 12.77
C PHE A 234 6.93 17.55 12.83
N LEU A 235 6.73 18.80 12.40
CA LEU A 235 5.49 19.56 12.55
C LEU A 235 5.00 20.16 11.22
N PRO A 236 3.68 20.34 11.04
CA PRO A 236 3.16 21.05 9.88
C PRO A 236 3.42 22.55 9.98
N LEU A 237 3.69 23.18 8.84
CA LEU A 237 3.96 24.62 8.73
C LEU A 237 2.86 25.38 7.98
N ALA A 238 2.48 24.89 6.81
CA ALA A 238 1.46 25.53 5.98
C ALA A 238 0.81 24.54 5.01
N ILE A 239 -0.44 24.78 4.64
CA ILE A 239 -1.19 24.01 3.64
C ILE A 239 -1.79 24.99 2.62
N ARG A 240 -1.43 24.84 1.35
CA ARG A 240 -2.00 25.59 0.21
C ARG A 240 -2.99 24.69 -0.53
N THR A 241 -4.13 25.23 -0.93
CA THR A 241 -5.22 24.45 -1.56
C THR A 241 -5.02 24.18 -3.06
N ASN A 242 -4.35 25.07 -3.79
CA ASN A 242 -4.12 25.01 -5.24
C ASN A 242 -5.39 24.93 -6.12
N VAL A 243 -6.54 25.26 -5.55
CA VAL A 243 -7.85 25.27 -6.22
C VAL A 243 -8.66 26.50 -5.80
N ASP A 244 -9.61 26.92 -6.63
CA ASP A 244 -10.49 28.08 -6.39
C ASP A 244 -9.75 29.35 -5.95
N ALA A 245 -9.95 29.81 -4.71
CA ALA A 245 -9.32 31.01 -4.15
C ALA A 245 -7.85 30.81 -3.77
N ASP A 246 -7.36 29.56 -3.86
CA ASP A 246 -5.97 29.17 -3.64
C ASP A 246 -5.41 29.68 -2.30
N LEU A 247 -6.19 29.45 -1.24
CA LEU A 247 -5.86 29.89 0.11
C LEU A 247 -4.70 29.07 0.68
N THR A 248 -3.85 29.76 1.44
CA THR A 248 -2.79 29.17 2.28
C THR A 248 -3.17 29.29 3.76
N TYR A 249 -3.22 28.16 4.45
CA TYR A 249 -3.54 28.01 5.86
C TYR A 249 -2.30 27.68 6.67
N THR A 250 -2.29 28.07 7.94
CA THR A 250 -1.21 27.81 8.91
C THR A 250 -1.78 27.50 10.29
N PRO A 251 -0.99 26.95 11.22
CA PRO A 251 -1.40 26.76 12.61
C PRO A 251 -1.82 28.04 13.37
N LEU A 252 -1.56 29.24 12.82
CA LEU A 252 -2.01 30.51 13.43
C LEU A 252 -3.39 30.97 12.96
N ASP A 253 -3.97 30.31 11.96
CA ASP A 253 -5.35 30.57 11.55
C ASP A 253 -6.34 30.08 12.62
N SER A 254 -7.63 30.36 12.43
CA SER A 254 -8.64 29.86 13.36
C SER A 254 -8.59 28.33 13.46
N ALA A 255 -8.95 27.77 14.62
CA ALA A 255 -8.87 26.33 14.85
C ALA A 255 -9.61 25.52 13.78
N ASN A 256 -10.77 26.02 13.32
CA ASN A 256 -11.55 25.38 12.27
C ASN A 256 -10.94 25.56 10.88
N ASP A 257 -10.43 26.74 10.53
CA ASP A 257 -9.77 26.94 9.24
C ASP A 257 -8.55 26.00 9.10
N TRP A 258 -7.74 25.91 10.16
CA TRP A 258 -6.58 25.02 10.18
C TRP A 258 -6.98 23.54 10.17
N LEU A 259 -7.98 23.15 10.94
CA LEU A 259 -8.48 21.77 10.95
C LEU A 259 -9.06 21.37 9.59
N LEU A 260 -9.84 22.25 8.95
CA LEU A 260 -10.35 22.03 7.60
C LEU A 260 -9.21 21.89 6.58
N ALA A 261 -8.16 22.71 6.67
CA ALA A 261 -7.00 22.58 5.78
C ALA A 261 -6.32 21.22 5.91
N LYS A 262 -6.17 20.70 7.13
CA LYS A 262 -5.67 19.34 7.38
C LYS A 262 -6.60 18.26 6.82
N MET A 263 -7.92 18.41 6.96
CA MET A 263 -8.91 17.49 6.39
C MET A 263 -8.88 17.47 4.85
N MET A 264 -8.76 18.64 4.21
CA MET A 264 -8.59 18.76 2.75
C MET A 264 -7.32 18.06 2.28
N PHE A 265 -6.20 18.29 2.97
CA PHE A 265 -4.95 17.61 2.70
C PHE A 265 -5.07 16.09 2.86
N ASN A 266 -5.71 15.61 3.94
CA ASN A 266 -5.92 14.18 4.18
C ASN A 266 -6.77 13.51 3.09
N ALA A 267 -7.74 14.23 2.49
CA ALA A 267 -8.48 13.72 1.34
C ALA A 267 -7.58 13.52 0.11
N ASN A 268 -6.67 14.46 -0.15
CA ASN A 268 -5.67 14.32 -1.21
C ASN A 268 -4.69 13.19 -0.95
N ASP A 269 -4.23 13.08 0.29
CA ASP A 269 -3.22 12.11 0.64
C ASP A 269 -3.78 10.68 0.70
N MET A 270 -5.05 10.52 1.10
CA MET A 270 -5.78 9.26 0.94
C MET A 270 -5.87 8.83 -0.52
N PHE A 271 -6.26 9.74 -1.44
CA PHE A 271 -6.25 9.43 -2.87
C PHE A 271 -4.86 8.97 -3.33
N HIS A 272 -3.81 9.71 -2.94
CA HIS A 272 -2.44 9.39 -3.30
C HIS A 272 -2.04 7.99 -2.81
N ALA A 273 -2.18 7.71 -1.51
CA ALA A 273 -1.80 6.42 -0.94
C ALA A 273 -2.57 5.25 -1.59
N GLN A 274 -3.88 5.42 -1.77
CA GLN A 274 -4.72 4.37 -2.38
C GLN A 274 -4.45 4.18 -3.87
N MET A 275 -3.91 5.15 -4.62
CA MET A 275 -3.56 4.91 -6.02
C MET A 275 -2.11 4.47 -6.18
N LEU A 276 -1.21 4.99 -5.35
CA LEU A 276 0.20 4.63 -5.36
C LEU A 276 0.43 3.15 -5.05
N HIS A 277 -0.37 2.56 -4.15
CA HIS A 277 -0.18 1.14 -3.80
C HIS A 277 -0.33 0.21 -5.01
N LEU A 278 -1.21 0.54 -5.98
CA LEU A 278 -1.33 -0.23 -7.22
C LEU A 278 0.02 -0.28 -7.96
N VAL A 279 0.67 0.88 -8.08
CA VAL A 279 1.95 1.05 -8.78
C VAL A 279 3.08 0.34 -8.04
N ILE A 280 3.26 0.62 -6.75
CA ILE A 280 4.46 0.17 -5.99
C ILE A 280 4.36 -1.25 -5.44
N SER A 281 3.20 -1.91 -5.58
CA SER A 281 3.00 -3.30 -5.15
C SER A 281 2.46 -4.18 -6.27
N HIS A 282 1.17 -4.07 -6.59
CA HIS A 282 0.49 -4.91 -7.59
C HIS A 282 1.22 -4.88 -8.94
N ASP A 283 1.36 -3.72 -9.58
CA ASP A 283 1.95 -3.62 -10.92
C ASP A 283 3.43 -4.06 -10.95
N VAL A 284 4.24 -3.61 -9.98
CA VAL A 284 5.65 -4.00 -9.87
C VAL A 284 5.81 -5.52 -9.73
N THR A 285 5.04 -6.15 -8.84
CA THR A 285 5.15 -7.59 -8.55
C THR A 285 4.56 -8.44 -9.66
N GLU A 286 3.43 -8.05 -10.25
CA GLU A 286 2.84 -8.71 -11.41
C GLU A 286 3.75 -8.69 -12.64
N SER A 287 4.44 -7.57 -12.90
CA SER A 287 5.41 -7.42 -13.99
C SER A 287 6.56 -8.42 -13.84
N VAL A 288 7.22 -8.39 -12.68
CA VAL A 288 8.39 -9.23 -12.39
C VAL A 288 8.03 -10.73 -12.33
N HIS A 289 6.86 -11.07 -11.80
CA HIS A 289 6.37 -12.45 -11.77
C HIS A 289 5.99 -12.97 -13.17
N GLN A 290 5.37 -12.14 -14.03
CA GLN A 290 5.10 -12.56 -15.41
C GLN A 290 6.37 -12.90 -16.17
N ALA A 291 7.43 -12.10 -16.01
CA ALA A 291 8.75 -12.45 -16.57
C ALA A 291 9.22 -13.84 -16.10
N ALA A 292 9.03 -14.16 -14.81
CA ALA A 292 9.41 -15.47 -14.27
C ALA A 292 8.57 -16.63 -14.84
N LEU A 293 7.25 -16.43 -15.06
CA LEU A 293 6.37 -17.42 -15.68
C LEU A 293 6.85 -17.86 -17.08
N HIS A 294 7.52 -16.95 -17.80
CA HIS A 294 8.07 -17.18 -19.14
C HIS A 294 9.44 -17.90 -19.13
N THR A 295 10.18 -17.86 -18.03
CA THR A 295 11.62 -18.21 -18.06
C THR A 295 12.04 -19.24 -17.02
N LEU A 296 11.42 -19.27 -15.85
CA LEU A 296 11.75 -20.20 -14.77
C LEU A 296 10.91 -21.47 -14.88
N SER A 297 11.51 -22.63 -14.59
CA SER A 297 10.76 -23.88 -14.44
C SER A 297 9.83 -23.87 -13.21
N GLU A 298 8.76 -24.68 -13.24
CA GLU A 298 7.85 -24.87 -12.10
C GLU A 298 8.56 -25.43 -10.85
N ASN A 299 9.58 -26.28 -11.04
CA ASN A 299 10.41 -26.81 -9.97
C ASN A 299 11.67 -25.97 -9.69
N HIS A 300 11.80 -24.78 -10.30
CA HIS A 300 12.88 -23.86 -9.97
C HIS A 300 12.63 -23.30 -8.56
N PRO A 301 13.62 -23.31 -7.64
CA PRO A 301 13.41 -22.86 -6.25
C PRO A 301 12.89 -21.42 -6.16
N ILE A 302 13.42 -20.49 -6.97
CA ILE A 302 12.90 -19.12 -7.07
C ILE A 302 11.43 -19.09 -7.49
N MET A 303 11.03 -19.88 -8.49
CA MET A 303 9.63 -19.91 -8.97
C MET A 303 8.67 -20.34 -7.85
N LEU A 304 9.07 -21.32 -7.02
CA LEU A 304 8.26 -21.73 -5.86
C LEU A 304 8.06 -20.59 -4.85
N ILE A 305 9.09 -19.78 -4.60
CA ILE A 305 8.98 -18.61 -3.73
C ILE A 305 8.07 -17.55 -4.36
N LEU A 306 8.27 -17.22 -5.63
CA LEU A 306 7.46 -16.20 -6.29
C LEU A 306 5.98 -16.60 -6.33
N GLU A 307 5.66 -17.86 -6.65
CA GLU A 307 4.28 -18.37 -6.62
C GLU A 307 3.69 -18.33 -5.21
N ARG A 308 4.49 -18.59 -4.17
CA ARG A 308 4.05 -18.44 -2.79
C ARG A 308 3.68 -16.99 -2.48
N LEU A 309 4.53 -16.04 -2.86
CA LEU A 309 4.31 -14.60 -2.59
C LEU A 309 3.23 -13.98 -3.50
N MET A 310 2.93 -14.60 -4.64
CA MET A 310 1.86 -14.22 -5.58
C MET A 310 0.56 -15.00 -5.38
N LEU A 311 0.32 -15.49 -4.16
CA LEU A 311 -0.96 -16.08 -3.79
C LEU A 311 -2.09 -15.07 -4.10
N GLN A 312 -3.06 -15.47 -4.93
CA GLN A 312 -4.15 -14.59 -5.40
C GLN A 312 -3.72 -13.33 -6.18
N GLY A 313 -2.43 -13.18 -6.54
CA GLY A 313 -1.88 -11.92 -7.04
C GLY A 313 -2.58 -11.37 -8.29
N TYR A 314 -3.09 -12.23 -9.18
CA TYR A 314 -3.81 -11.78 -10.38
C TYR A 314 -5.33 -11.62 -10.18
N SER A 315 -5.83 -11.58 -8.94
CA SER A 315 -7.23 -11.29 -8.66
C SER A 315 -7.51 -9.79 -8.51
N SER A 316 -6.62 -9.05 -7.85
CA SER A 316 -6.89 -7.69 -7.36
C SER A 316 -7.21 -6.70 -8.47
N ARG A 317 -6.49 -6.70 -9.59
CA ARG A 317 -6.79 -5.77 -10.70
C ARG A 317 -8.10 -6.08 -11.42
N ILE A 318 -8.51 -7.36 -11.51
CA ILE A 318 -9.84 -7.73 -12.02
C ILE A 318 -10.92 -7.25 -11.06
N VAL A 319 -10.74 -7.51 -9.77
CA VAL A 319 -11.66 -7.05 -8.72
C VAL A 319 -11.78 -5.52 -8.70
N GLY A 320 -10.66 -4.83 -8.86
CA GLY A 320 -10.61 -3.38 -8.97
C GLY A 320 -11.43 -2.88 -10.15
N GLU A 321 -11.35 -3.50 -11.32
CA GLU A 321 -12.20 -3.19 -12.49
C GLU A 321 -13.68 -3.44 -12.25
N GLU A 322 -14.04 -4.45 -11.44
CA GLU A 322 -15.43 -4.85 -11.23
C GLU A 322 -16.15 -4.10 -10.10
N LEU A 323 -15.44 -3.80 -9.00
CA LEU A 323 -16.04 -3.32 -7.75
C LEU A 323 -15.62 -1.89 -7.36
N CYS A 324 -14.40 -1.49 -7.71
CA CYS A 324 -13.84 -0.20 -7.28
C CYS A 324 -13.97 0.85 -8.40
N PHE A 325 -13.34 0.58 -9.54
CA PHE A 325 -13.09 1.51 -10.63
C PHE A 325 -14.03 1.30 -11.84
N ASN A 326 -15.07 0.48 -11.66
CA ASN A 326 -16.17 0.40 -12.62
C ASN A 326 -16.93 1.74 -12.67
N PRO A 327 -17.49 2.14 -13.83
CA PRO A 327 -18.24 3.38 -13.94
C PRO A 327 -19.40 3.44 -12.94
N GLY A 328 -19.38 4.43 -12.05
CA GLY A 328 -20.39 4.57 -11.00
C GLY A 328 -20.22 3.64 -9.80
N GLY A 329 -19.10 2.94 -9.68
CA GLY A 329 -18.77 2.01 -8.59
C GLY A 329 -18.53 2.67 -7.24
N HIS A 330 -18.00 1.90 -6.29
CA HIS A 330 -17.78 2.40 -4.93
C HIS A 330 -16.82 3.59 -4.87
N TRP A 331 -15.80 3.59 -5.73
CA TRP A 331 -14.84 4.70 -5.78
C TRP A 331 -15.52 6.01 -6.19
N ASP A 332 -16.24 6.02 -7.32
CA ASP A 332 -16.94 7.20 -7.84
C ASP A 332 -18.03 7.72 -6.88
N GLN A 333 -18.54 6.87 -5.98
CA GLN A 333 -19.55 7.25 -4.98
C GLN A 333 -18.94 7.92 -3.73
N LEU A 334 -17.68 7.59 -3.40
CA LEU A 334 -17.06 7.96 -2.12
C LEU A 334 -15.94 8.99 -2.27
N MET A 335 -15.10 8.87 -3.30
CA MET A 335 -13.89 9.66 -3.46
C MET A 335 -14.12 10.92 -4.30
N VAL A 336 -13.23 11.91 -4.16
CA VAL A 336 -13.31 13.18 -4.91
C VAL A 336 -12.98 13.01 -6.40
N TYR A 337 -11.96 12.21 -6.70
CA TYR A 337 -11.53 11.91 -8.07
C TYR A 337 -12.22 10.66 -8.59
N SER A 338 -12.60 10.69 -9.86
CA SER A 338 -13.26 9.57 -10.54
C SER A 338 -12.30 8.42 -10.82
N GLN A 339 -12.86 7.26 -11.18
CA GLN A 339 -12.09 6.12 -11.70
C GLN A 339 -11.21 6.46 -12.90
N PHE A 340 -11.56 7.48 -13.70
CA PHE A 340 -10.68 7.93 -14.79
C PHE A 340 -9.43 8.61 -14.23
N GLY A 341 -9.57 9.44 -13.18
CA GLY A 341 -8.45 10.05 -12.48
C GLY A 341 -7.53 9.01 -11.82
N CYS A 342 -8.09 7.89 -11.35
CA CYS A 342 -7.30 6.75 -10.86
C CYS A 342 -6.40 6.16 -11.95
N ARG A 343 -6.95 5.95 -13.15
CA ARG A 343 -6.22 5.37 -14.29
C ARG A 343 -5.17 6.33 -14.83
N ASP A 344 -5.50 7.61 -14.88
CA ASP A 344 -4.57 8.68 -15.26
C ASP A 344 -3.40 8.70 -14.25
N PHE A 345 -3.68 8.65 -12.94
CA PHE A 345 -2.64 8.55 -11.91
C PHE A 345 -1.73 7.34 -12.08
N VAL A 346 -2.29 6.14 -12.22
CA VAL A 346 -1.48 4.91 -12.37
C VAL A 346 -0.58 5.01 -13.59
N THR A 347 -1.11 5.52 -14.70
CA THR A 347 -0.36 5.74 -15.95
C THR A 347 0.79 6.72 -15.77
N ASP A 348 0.52 7.86 -15.11
CA ASP A 348 1.51 8.93 -14.92
C ASP A 348 2.61 8.52 -13.95
N ARG A 349 2.28 7.67 -12.98
CA ARG A 349 3.18 7.28 -11.89
C ARG A 349 3.98 6.01 -12.16
N TRP A 350 3.47 5.11 -13.01
CA TRP A 350 4.18 3.89 -13.39
C TRP A 350 5.66 4.08 -13.76
N PRO A 351 6.06 5.01 -14.66
CA PRO A 351 7.47 5.17 -15.03
C PRO A 351 8.34 5.84 -13.93
N ILE A 352 7.73 6.40 -12.89
CA ILE A 352 8.42 7.16 -11.82
C ILE A 352 8.51 6.32 -10.56
N ASP A 353 7.36 5.85 -10.08
CA ASP A 353 7.20 5.16 -8.80
C ASP A 353 7.22 3.63 -8.98
N GLY A 354 6.96 3.13 -10.19
CA GLY A 354 7.09 1.69 -10.54
C GLY A 354 8.52 1.23 -10.82
N ARG A 355 9.53 2.07 -10.52
CA ARG A 355 10.96 1.74 -10.68
C ARG A 355 11.39 0.73 -9.62
N PHE A 356 11.75 -0.48 -10.03
CA PHE A 356 12.03 -1.60 -9.13
C PHE A 356 13.19 -1.33 -8.15
N GLN A 357 14.38 -0.97 -8.65
CA GLN A 357 15.50 -0.62 -7.76
C GLN A 357 15.25 0.70 -7.02
N GLY A 358 14.62 1.67 -7.67
CA GLY A 358 14.18 2.92 -7.03
C GLY A 358 13.22 2.69 -5.85
N GLY A 359 12.41 1.63 -5.89
CA GLY A 359 11.46 1.24 -4.84
C GLY A 359 12.08 0.48 -3.68
N TYR A 360 13.39 0.15 -3.71
CA TYR A 360 14.05 -0.43 -2.55
C TYR A 360 13.95 0.56 -1.38
N LEU A 361 13.56 0.08 -0.19
CA LEU A 361 13.23 0.92 0.96
C LEU A 361 14.21 2.08 1.19
N GLU A 362 15.51 1.77 1.29
CA GLU A 362 16.53 2.80 1.54
C GLU A 362 16.86 3.63 0.30
N ASN A 363 16.68 3.10 -0.92
CA ASN A 363 16.88 3.89 -2.14
C ASN A 363 15.79 4.97 -2.27
N ASP A 364 14.53 4.61 -2.05
CA ASP A 364 13.39 5.54 -2.04
C ASP A 364 13.57 6.60 -0.95
N LEU A 365 13.86 6.19 0.29
CA LEU A 365 14.02 7.12 1.41
C LEU A 365 15.20 8.09 1.23
N LYS A 366 16.32 7.62 0.64
CA LYS A 366 17.45 8.50 0.27
C LYS A 366 17.06 9.45 -0.86
N ALA A 367 16.37 8.96 -1.89
CA ALA A 367 15.91 9.79 -3.01
C ALA A 367 14.95 10.90 -2.56
N ARG A 368 14.11 10.63 -1.56
CA ARG A 368 13.23 11.63 -0.92
C ARG A 368 13.95 12.49 0.13
N GLY A 369 15.21 12.19 0.42
CA GLY A 369 16.06 12.94 1.35
C GLY A 369 15.62 12.82 2.81
N LEU A 370 15.06 11.68 3.20
CA LEU A 370 14.55 11.41 4.55
C LEU A 370 15.54 10.66 5.44
N ILE A 371 16.47 9.93 4.81
CA ILE A 371 17.62 9.30 5.43
C ILE A 371 18.90 9.72 4.69
N ASP A 372 20.04 9.66 5.37
CA ASP A 372 21.34 9.95 4.77
C ASP A 372 21.93 8.73 4.01
N ASP A 373 23.13 8.89 3.44
CA ASP A 373 23.80 7.82 2.70
C ASP A 373 24.14 6.60 3.57
N ASN A 374 24.28 6.78 4.88
CA ASN A 374 24.54 5.73 5.86
C ASN A 374 23.26 5.03 6.35
N GLY A 375 22.09 5.52 5.93
CA GLY A 375 20.78 5.01 6.35
C GLY A 375 20.30 5.57 7.69
N GLU A 376 20.88 6.67 8.17
CA GLU A 376 20.45 7.36 9.38
C GLU A 376 19.27 8.31 9.08
N SER A 377 18.23 8.25 9.90
CA SER A 377 17.05 9.11 9.79
C SER A 377 17.35 10.56 10.20
N LEU A 378 16.79 11.53 9.45
CA LEU A 378 16.81 12.94 9.83
C LEU A 378 15.87 13.25 11.01
N PHE A 379 14.88 12.38 11.26
CA PHE A 379 13.87 12.55 12.28
C PHE A 379 14.27 11.83 13.57
N LYS A 380 13.89 12.42 14.71
CA LYS A 380 14.08 11.77 16.02
C LYS A 380 13.32 10.44 16.16
N SER A 381 12.25 10.27 15.39
CA SER A 381 11.56 8.99 15.20
C SER A 381 10.98 8.93 13.80
N PHE A 382 11.12 7.77 13.16
CA PHE A 382 10.58 7.49 11.84
C PHE A 382 9.92 6.09 11.85
N PRO A 383 8.70 5.97 12.41
CA PRO A 383 8.12 4.68 12.77
C PRO A 383 7.90 3.72 11.59
N PHE A 384 7.55 4.23 10.41
CA PHE A 384 7.49 3.39 9.20
C PHE A 384 8.86 2.80 8.86
N TYR A 385 9.90 3.64 8.79
CA TYR A 385 11.25 3.19 8.41
C TYR A 385 11.82 2.20 9.42
N GLU A 386 11.64 2.46 10.71
CA GLU A 386 12.08 1.57 11.79
C GLU A 386 11.53 0.15 11.60
N ASP A 387 10.21 0.01 11.44
CA ASP A 387 9.54 -1.29 11.27
C ASP A 387 9.85 -1.93 9.91
N ALA A 388 9.76 -1.13 8.83
CA ALA A 388 9.99 -1.61 7.47
C ALA A 388 11.43 -2.08 7.28
N LYS A 389 12.40 -1.40 7.90
CA LYS A 389 13.83 -1.79 7.83
C LYS A 389 14.06 -3.12 8.53
N GLU A 390 13.48 -3.34 9.70
CA GLU A 390 13.61 -4.63 10.41
C GLU A 390 13.03 -5.77 9.57
N ILE A 391 11.84 -5.58 8.98
CA ILE A 391 11.23 -6.55 8.06
C ILE A 391 12.13 -6.81 6.83
N ARG A 392 12.66 -5.75 6.20
CA ARG A 392 13.59 -5.84 5.07
C ARG A 392 14.84 -6.63 5.42
N ASP A 393 15.44 -6.37 6.59
CA ASP A 393 16.65 -7.05 7.05
C ASP A 393 16.38 -8.54 7.32
N ILE A 394 15.21 -8.88 7.89
CA ILE A 394 14.78 -10.28 8.08
C ILE A 394 14.59 -10.99 6.72
N TYR A 395 13.96 -10.33 5.74
CA TYR A 395 13.87 -10.86 4.37
C TYR A 395 15.25 -11.08 3.74
N LYS A 396 16.15 -10.10 3.84
CA LYS A 396 17.50 -10.19 3.27
C LYS A 396 18.29 -11.34 3.90
N ALA A 397 18.15 -11.57 5.21
CA ALA A 397 18.77 -12.72 5.89
C ALA A 397 18.22 -14.08 5.41
N PHE A 398 16.90 -14.18 5.23
CA PHE A 398 16.26 -15.37 4.66
C PHE A 398 16.78 -15.62 3.23
N PHE A 399 16.74 -14.59 2.37
CA PHE A 399 17.11 -14.73 0.96
C PHE A 399 18.61 -14.96 0.76
N THR A 400 19.47 -14.45 1.64
CA THR A 400 20.89 -14.79 1.65
C THR A 400 21.07 -16.29 1.86
N SER A 401 20.46 -16.84 2.92
CA SER A 401 20.54 -18.28 3.22
C SER A 401 19.94 -19.13 2.10
N PHE A 402 18.81 -18.70 1.54
CA PHE A 402 18.13 -19.37 0.43
C PHE A 402 19.01 -19.39 -0.83
N VAL A 403 19.51 -18.24 -1.28
CA VAL A 403 20.34 -18.12 -2.48
C VAL A 403 21.65 -18.89 -2.30
N ASP A 404 22.32 -18.77 -1.15
CA ASP A 404 23.56 -19.48 -0.84
C ASP A 404 23.38 -21.02 -0.86
N SER A 405 22.20 -21.52 -0.48
CA SER A 405 21.91 -22.95 -0.47
C SER A 405 21.74 -23.58 -1.85
N TYR A 406 21.38 -22.77 -2.87
CA TYR A 406 21.21 -23.24 -4.25
C TYR A 406 22.38 -22.84 -5.16
N TYR A 407 23.08 -21.76 -4.83
CA TYR A 407 24.24 -21.25 -5.57
C TYR A 407 25.43 -21.10 -4.63
N GLY A 408 26.28 -22.12 -4.57
CA GLY A 408 27.47 -22.11 -3.71
C GLY A 408 28.47 -21.02 -4.11
N THR A 409 28.51 -20.68 -5.40
CA THR A 409 29.39 -19.68 -5.99
C THR A 409 28.64 -18.78 -6.99
N GLU A 410 29.22 -17.62 -7.32
CA GLU A 410 28.72 -16.78 -8.43
C GLU A 410 28.69 -17.52 -9.77
N ASN A 411 29.61 -18.48 -9.97
CA ASN A 411 29.65 -19.28 -11.19
C ASN A 411 28.41 -20.17 -11.32
N ASP A 412 27.92 -20.73 -10.21
CA ASP A 412 26.68 -21.53 -10.22
C ASP A 412 25.50 -20.69 -10.72
N LEU A 413 25.37 -19.46 -10.22
CA LEU A 413 24.33 -18.51 -10.65
C LEU A 413 24.54 -18.08 -12.12
N SER A 414 25.76 -17.78 -12.53
CA SER A 414 26.06 -17.39 -13.93
C SER A 414 25.75 -18.50 -14.94
N GLY A 415 25.80 -19.76 -14.50
CA GLY A 415 25.42 -20.94 -15.27
C GLY A 415 23.92 -21.18 -15.32
N ASP A 416 23.12 -20.45 -14.53
CA ASP A 416 21.67 -20.57 -14.50
C ASP A 416 21.05 -19.73 -15.62
N PHE A 417 20.80 -20.39 -16.75
CA PHE A 417 20.20 -19.73 -17.89
C PHE A 417 18.75 -19.30 -17.65
N GLU A 418 18.03 -19.90 -16.69
CA GLU A 418 16.63 -19.54 -16.42
C GLU A 418 16.56 -18.21 -15.68
N VAL A 419 17.40 -18.02 -14.65
CA VAL A 419 17.49 -16.74 -13.92
C VAL A 419 18.02 -15.63 -14.82
N ARG A 420 19.04 -15.90 -15.64
CA ARG A 420 19.53 -14.92 -16.61
C ARG A 420 18.45 -14.50 -17.60
N ASN A 421 17.73 -15.47 -18.17
CA ASN A 421 16.61 -15.18 -19.06
C ASN A 421 15.50 -14.41 -18.34
N TRP A 422 15.22 -14.68 -17.06
CA TRP A 422 14.25 -13.92 -16.27
C TRP A 422 14.62 -12.44 -16.19
N PHE A 423 15.89 -12.12 -15.93
CA PHE A 423 16.36 -10.72 -15.89
C PHE A 423 16.25 -10.04 -17.24
N VAL A 424 16.56 -10.75 -18.33
CA VAL A 424 16.36 -10.23 -19.70
C VAL A 424 14.87 -10.02 -19.99
N GLU A 425 14.00 -10.99 -19.67
CA GLU A 425 12.56 -10.92 -19.94
C GLU A 425 11.89 -9.78 -19.17
N ALA A 426 12.27 -9.56 -17.92
CA ALA A 426 11.77 -8.49 -17.07
C ALA A 426 12.03 -7.10 -17.70
N ASN A 427 13.26 -6.88 -18.19
CA ASN A 427 13.67 -5.63 -18.82
C ASN A 427 13.08 -5.44 -20.22
N MET A 428 12.96 -6.52 -21.00
CA MET A 428 12.66 -6.42 -22.44
C MET A 428 11.18 -6.59 -22.78
N LYS A 429 10.43 -7.36 -22.00
CA LYS A 429 9.04 -7.75 -22.36
C LYS A 429 8.01 -7.47 -21.29
N ALA A 430 8.37 -7.58 -20.01
CA ALA A 430 7.42 -7.38 -18.92
C ALA A 430 7.10 -5.91 -18.62
N LYS A 431 7.80 -4.95 -19.27
CA LYS A 431 7.71 -3.51 -18.99
C LYS A 431 8.12 -3.14 -17.54
N SER A 432 8.92 -3.96 -16.87
CA SER A 432 9.49 -3.57 -15.57
C SER A 432 10.37 -2.34 -15.74
N HIS A 433 10.14 -1.30 -14.94
CA HIS A 433 10.99 -0.12 -14.93
C HIS A 433 12.13 -0.31 -13.92
N ASP A 434 13.35 0.09 -14.31
CA ASP A 434 14.52 0.10 -13.42
C ASP A 434 14.77 -1.25 -12.72
N PHE A 435 14.54 -2.36 -13.43
CA PHE A 435 14.93 -3.70 -12.99
C PHE A 435 16.43 -3.90 -13.26
N PRO A 436 17.18 -4.60 -12.39
CA PRO A 436 18.60 -4.84 -12.66
C PRO A 436 18.81 -5.53 -14.02
N GLN A 437 19.80 -5.09 -14.78
CA GLN A 437 20.15 -5.71 -16.05
C GLN A 437 20.81 -7.08 -15.82
N GLU A 438 20.77 -7.96 -16.82
CA GLU A 438 21.38 -9.29 -16.74
C GLU A 438 22.89 -9.19 -16.40
N GLU A 439 23.59 -8.19 -16.94
CA GLU A 439 25.02 -7.99 -16.71
C GLU A 439 25.34 -7.59 -15.26
N GLN A 440 24.34 -7.16 -14.49
CA GLN A 440 24.45 -6.82 -13.08
C GLN A 440 24.07 -8.00 -12.18
N LEU A 441 23.71 -9.16 -12.74
CA LEU A 441 23.31 -10.33 -11.97
C LEU A 441 24.50 -10.91 -11.20
N THR A 442 24.43 -10.77 -9.88
CA THR A 442 25.26 -11.47 -8.89
C THR A 442 24.33 -12.10 -7.85
N LYS A 443 24.87 -12.91 -6.94
CA LYS A 443 24.08 -13.42 -5.81
C LYS A 443 23.51 -12.28 -4.97
N GLU A 444 24.27 -11.21 -4.75
CA GLU A 444 23.81 -10.02 -4.02
C GLU A 444 22.64 -9.34 -4.74
N THR A 445 22.76 -9.11 -6.05
CA THR A 445 21.67 -8.54 -6.85
C THR A 445 20.42 -9.42 -6.78
N LEU A 446 20.57 -10.75 -6.86
CA LEU A 446 19.45 -11.66 -6.75
C LEU A 446 18.80 -11.64 -5.36
N ILE A 447 19.60 -11.57 -4.30
CA ILE A 447 19.11 -11.44 -2.91
C ILE A 447 18.28 -10.16 -2.77
N ASP A 448 18.75 -9.03 -3.30
CA ASP A 448 18.04 -7.75 -3.24
C ASP A 448 16.74 -7.79 -4.05
N VAL A 449 16.76 -8.40 -5.24
CA VAL A 449 15.55 -8.59 -6.07
C VAL A 449 14.49 -9.40 -5.34
N LEU A 450 14.86 -10.54 -4.75
CA LEU A 450 13.90 -11.40 -4.05
C LEU A 450 13.40 -10.75 -2.75
N SER A 451 14.29 -10.04 -2.03
CA SER A 451 13.93 -9.32 -0.82
C SER A 451 12.96 -8.18 -1.11
N HIS A 452 13.21 -7.41 -2.18
CA HIS A 452 12.31 -6.33 -2.57
C HIS A 452 10.98 -6.87 -3.11
N PHE A 453 10.98 -7.96 -3.88
CA PHE A 453 9.74 -8.59 -4.33
C PHE A 453 8.85 -8.96 -3.13
N ALA A 454 9.40 -9.64 -2.12
CA ALA A 454 8.66 -10.00 -0.93
C ALA A 454 8.24 -8.78 -0.09
N PHE A 455 9.08 -7.75 -0.04
CA PHE A 455 8.76 -6.47 0.61
C PHE A 455 7.59 -5.75 -0.10
N ALA A 456 7.57 -5.75 -1.44
CA ALA A 456 6.52 -5.12 -2.22
C ALA A 456 5.17 -5.82 -2.04
N THR A 457 5.15 -7.16 -2.02
CA THR A 457 3.93 -7.93 -1.79
C THR A 457 3.39 -7.86 -0.36
N SER A 458 4.19 -7.39 0.59
CA SER A 458 3.81 -7.33 2.00
C SER A 458 3.83 -5.89 2.54
N VAL A 459 5.00 -5.33 2.78
CA VAL A 459 5.17 -4.02 3.41
C VAL A 459 4.66 -2.88 2.55
N SER A 460 5.06 -2.79 1.28
CA SER A 460 4.63 -1.68 0.40
C SER A 460 3.11 -1.67 0.23
N HIS A 461 2.51 -2.85 0.05
CA HIS A 461 1.07 -3.01 -0.03
C HIS A 461 0.37 -2.65 1.30
N HIS A 462 0.71 -3.32 2.40
CA HIS A 462 -0.05 -3.23 3.66
C HIS A 462 0.27 -2.01 4.52
N SER A 463 1.29 -1.22 4.16
CA SER A 463 1.51 0.13 4.73
C SER A 463 0.58 1.19 4.15
N THR A 464 -0.11 0.91 3.04
CA THR A 464 -0.99 1.87 2.35
C THR A 464 -2.40 1.35 2.15
N ASN A 465 -2.56 0.05 1.90
CA ASN A 465 -3.84 -0.63 1.69
C ASN A 465 -4.01 -1.80 2.70
N GLY A 466 -4.85 -2.79 2.40
CA GLY A 466 -5.21 -3.86 3.32
C GLY A 466 -5.98 -3.32 4.53
N GLY A 467 -5.49 -3.64 5.74
CA GLY A 467 -6.09 -3.20 6.99
C GLY A 467 -5.76 -1.76 7.41
N ALA A 468 -4.82 -1.08 6.73
CA ALA A 468 -4.40 0.26 7.14
C ALA A 468 -5.55 1.28 7.08
N PRO A 469 -6.32 1.43 5.97
CA PRO A 469 -7.32 2.47 5.85
C PRO A 469 -8.46 2.37 6.88
N ILE A 470 -8.95 1.16 7.17
CA ILE A 470 -9.99 0.97 8.19
C ILE A 470 -9.49 1.21 9.62
N SER A 471 -8.18 1.19 9.84
CA SER A 471 -7.55 1.39 11.15
C SER A 471 -7.22 2.86 11.41
N SER A 472 -6.62 3.56 10.44
CA SER A 472 -6.08 4.91 10.62
C SER A 472 -6.85 6.00 9.88
N ALA A 473 -7.46 5.72 8.73
CA ALA A 473 -8.21 6.70 7.94
C ALA A 473 -9.64 6.93 8.46
N THR A 474 -9.72 7.39 9.70
CA THR A 474 -10.96 7.53 10.48
C THR A 474 -11.65 8.88 10.27
N LEU A 475 -12.98 8.84 10.17
CA LEU A 475 -13.85 10.02 10.22
C LEU A 475 -13.89 10.58 11.66
N PRO A 476 -14.10 11.89 11.83
CA PRO A 476 -14.34 12.90 10.79
C PRO A 476 -13.06 13.53 10.20
N PHE A 477 -11.87 13.18 10.69
CA PHE A 477 -10.62 13.86 10.32
C PHE A 477 -10.05 13.43 8.96
N HIS A 478 -10.17 12.15 8.61
CA HIS A 478 -9.74 11.60 7.32
C HIS A 478 -10.93 11.45 6.40
N LEU A 479 -11.18 12.47 5.58
CA LEU A 479 -12.30 12.45 4.66
C LEU A 479 -11.90 11.82 3.31
N PRO A 480 -12.76 11.00 2.68
CA PRO A 480 -12.51 10.53 1.31
C PRO A 480 -12.72 11.64 0.26
N ALA A 481 -13.46 12.69 0.63
CA ALA A 481 -13.79 13.83 -0.22
C ALA A 481 -14.37 14.97 0.63
N ILE A 482 -14.45 16.18 0.07
CA ILE A 482 -15.14 17.31 0.69
C ILE A 482 -16.59 17.41 0.19
N TYR A 483 -17.53 17.63 1.11
CA TYR A 483 -18.98 17.52 0.87
C TYR A 483 -19.70 18.86 0.66
N THR A 484 -19.03 19.99 0.92
CA THR A 484 -19.52 21.35 0.58
C THR A 484 -18.41 22.16 -0.07
N GLN A 485 -18.77 23.28 -0.72
CA GLN A 485 -17.79 24.14 -1.38
C GLN A 485 -16.74 24.63 -0.37
N ILE A 486 -15.46 24.51 -0.74
CA ILE A 486 -14.37 25.00 0.09
C ILE A 486 -14.45 26.53 0.23
N PRO A 487 -13.99 27.11 1.36
CA PRO A 487 -14.08 28.54 1.60
C PRO A 487 -13.33 29.37 0.55
N LYS A 488 -13.91 30.51 0.15
CA LYS A 488 -13.21 31.52 -0.68
C LYS A 488 -12.44 32.54 0.15
N GLU A 489 -12.72 32.59 1.45
CA GLU A 489 -12.05 33.39 2.45
C GLU A 489 -11.99 32.60 3.76
N LYS A 490 -11.04 32.93 4.64
CA LYS A 490 -10.90 32.31 5.96
C LYS A 490 -12.02 32.77 6.90
N GLY A 491 -12.31 31.99 7.93
CA GLY A 491 -13.34 32.29 8.92
C GLY A 491 -14.40 31.21 9.06
N VAL A 492 -14.02 29.93 8.88
CA VAL A 492 -14.94 28.81 9.04
C VAL A 492 -15.43 28.68 10.49
N GLU A 493 -16.73 28.83 10.72
CA GLU A 493 -17.33 28.70 12.06
C GLU A 493 -17.79 27.27 12.38
N ASP A 494 -18.17 26.49 11.36
CA ASP A 494 -18.70 25.13 11.50
C ASP A 494 -18.10 24.18 10.47
N LEU A 495 -17.62 23.03 10.94
CA LEU A 495 -17.02 21.98 10.11
C LEU A 495 -18.03 20.91 9.68
N MET A 496 -19.19 20.81 10.34
CA MET A 496 -20.20 19.80 10.04
C MET A 496 -20.63 19.77 8.56
N PRO A 497 -20.77 20.90 7.84
CA PRO A 497 -21.16 20.88 6.42
C PRO A 497 -20.14 20.20 5.49
N TYR A 498 -18.88 20.04 5.93
CA TYR A 498 -17.83 19.40 5.13
C TYR A 498 -17.76 17.89 5.33
N LEU A 499 -18.54 17.33 6.27
CA LEU A 499 -18.53 15.90 6.61
C LEU A 499 -19.53 15.10 5.77
N PRO A 500 -19.32 13.78 5.59
CA PRO A 500 -20.29 12.90 4.94
C PRO A 500 -21.59 12.83 5.73
N ASP A 501 -22.73 12.69 5.05
CA ASP A 501 -23.96 12.28 5.73
C ASP A 501 -23.83 10.86 6.31
N ALA A 502 -24.80 10.47 7.15
CA ALA A 502 -24.78 9.18 7.82
C ALA A 502 -24.71 7.98 6.86
N ALA A 503 -25.44 8.04 5.74
CA ALA A 503 -25.45 6.96 4.75
C ALA A 503 -24.08 6.82 4.07
N THR A 504 -23.47 7.95 3.71
CA THR A 504 -22.14 7.99 3.10
C THR A 504 -21.06 7.57 4.11
N ALA A 505 -21.18 7.94 5.39
CA ALA A 505 -20.26 7.49 6.43
C ALA A 505 -20.30 5.96 6.60
N VAL A 506 -21.49 5.34 6.65
CA VAL A 506 -21.64 3.87 6.71
C VAL A 506 -21.07 3.21 5.46
N HIS A 507 -21.35 3.77 4.28
CA HIS A 507 -20.81 3.25 3.02
C HIS A 507 -19.27 3.35 2.97
N TYR A 508 -18.69 4.46 3.39
CA TYR A 508 -17.25 4.63 3.52
C TYR A 508 -16.62 3.58 4.43
N LEU A 509 -17.17 3.38 5.64
CA LEU A 509 -16.65 2.38 6.59
C LEU A 509 -16.76 0.96 6.02
N GLY A 510 -17.88 0.60 5.40
CA GLY A 510 -18.03 -0.70 4.75
C GLY A 510 -17.04 -0.89 3.59
N PHE A 511 -16.78 0.15 2.81
CA PHE A 511 -15.81 0.11 1.72
C PHE A 511 -14.37 -0.04 2.25
N MET A 512 -13.97 0.74 3.25
CA MET A 512 -12.65 0.60 3.88
C MET A 512 -12.46 -0.77 4.54
N ALA A 513 -13.51 -1.29 5.19
CA ALA A 513 -13.49 -2.63 5.79
C ALA A 513 -13.33 -3.75 4.75
N SER A 514 -13.72 -3.53 3.49
CA SER A 514 -13.60 -4.52 2.41
C SER A 514 -12.17 -4.82 1.99
N PHE A 515 -11.22 -3.94 2.32
CA PHE A 515 -9.79 -4.15 2.13
C PHE A 515 -9.16 -4.96 3.28
N ASN A 516 -9.83 -5.11 4.41
CA ASN A 516 -9.26 -5.84 5.54
C ASN A 516 -9.50 -7.36 5.46
N ARG A 517 -8.61 -8.15 6.06
CA ARG A 517 -8.70 -9.62 6.13
C ARG A 517 -8.38 -10.13 7.54
N PRO A 518 -9.30 -9.96 8.51
CA PRO A 518 -9.02 -10.26 9.92
C PRO A 518 -8.79 -11.75 10.21
N PHE A 519 -9.25 -12.64 9.32
CA PHE A 519 -9.16 -14.09 9.46
C PHE A 519 -7.82 -14.68 8.99
N TYR A 520 -6.91 -13.87 8.41
CA TYR A 520 -5.67 -14.41 7.85
C TYR A 520 -4.70 -14.99 8.88
N GLY A 521 -4.67 -14.44 10.10
CA GLY A 521 -3.90 -15.01 11.21
C GLY A 521 -4.32 -16.44 11.55
N ALA A 522 -5.62 -16.74 11.51
CA ALA A 522 -6.13 -18.09 11.76
C ALA A 522 -5.84 -19.07 10.61
N SER A 523 -5.60 -18.56 9.40
CA SER A 523 -5.37 -19.36 8.20
C SER A 523 -3.89 -19.51 7.79
N GLY A 524 -2.95 -19.01 8.59
CA GLY A 524 -1.51 -19.08 8.28
C GLY A 524 -1.12 -18.28 7.03
N ARG A 525 -1.75 -17.12 6.85
CA ARG A 525 -1.60 -16.25 5.69
C ARG A 525 -0.98 -14.90 6.00
N THR A 526 -0.43 -14.75 7.20
CA THR A 526 0.22 -13.52 7.64
C THR A 526 1.69 -13.47 7.24
N LEU A 527 2.33 -12.31 7.30
CA LEU A 527 3.72 -12.10 6.91
C LEU A 527 4.67 -13.06 7.63
N GLU A 528 4.45 -13.34 8.91
CA GLU A 528 5.27 -14.31 9.64
C GLU A 528 5.20 -15.73 9.05
N ASP A 529 4.10 -16.07 8.37
CA ASP A 529 3.87 -17.37 7.71
C ASP A 529 4.37 -17.42 6.26
N ALA A 530 5.04 -16.38 5.74
CA ALA A 530 5.42 -16.27 4.33
C ALA A 530 6.10 -17.53 3.79
N PHE A 531 7.01 -18.10 4.58
CA PHE A 531 7.79 -19.29 4.22
C PHE A 531 7.49 -20.52 5.08
N ALA A 532 6.34 -20.53 5.78
CA ALA A 532 5.90 -21.70 6.54
C ALA A 532 5.79 -22.95 5.65
N THR A 533 6.07 -24.12 6.22
CA THR A 533 6.07 -25.38 5.47
C THR A 533 4.65 -25.72 4.98
N THR A 534 4.48 -25.65 3.67
CA THR A 534 3.32 -26.10 2.88
C THR A 534 3.78 -27.17 1.89
N ASP A 535 2.87 -27.79 1.14
CA ASP A 535 3.23 -28.83 0.16
C ASP A 535 4.26 -28.34 -0.87
N SER A 536 4.18 -27.08 -1.32
CA SER A 536 5.15 -26.49 -2.26
C SER A 536 6.46 -26.09 -1.57
N MET A 537 6.40 -25.51 -0.37
CA MET A 537 7.61 -25.13 0.38
C MET A 537 8.39 -26.35 0.88
N ALA A 538 7.73 -27.48 1.11
CA ALA A 538 8.37 -28.75 1.46
C ALA A 538 9.26 -29.31 0.34
N LEU A 539 9.15 -28.80 -0.89
CA LEU A 539 10.03 -29.16 -2.02
C LEU A 539 11.39 -28.46 -1.96
N LEU A 540 11.53 -27.42 -1.13
CA LEU A 540 12.79 -26.71 -0.94
C LEU A 540 13.80 -27.58 -0.18
N ASN A 541 15.09 -27.25 -0.29
CA ASN A 541 16.15 -27.98 0.40
C ASN A 541 16.11 -27.75 1.92
N THR A 542 16.91 -28.53 2.67
CA THR A 542 16.94 -28.46 4.14
C THR A 542 17.37 -27.09 4.66
N ASP A 543 18.31 -26.43 3.98
CA ASP A 543 18.87 -25.15 4.44
C ASP A 543 17.85 -24.01 4.28
N ALA A 544 17.15 -23.94 3.14
CA ALA A 544 16.02 -23.03 2.92
C ALA A 544 14.90 -23.27 3.94
N ASN A 545 14.57 -24.53 4.23
CA ASN A 545 13.59 -24.87 5.27
C ASN A 545 14.06 -24.48 6.68
N SER A 546 15.37 -24.52 6.95
CA SER A 546 15.94 -24.03 8.21
C SER A 546 15.86 -22.50 8.29
N ALA A 547 16.20 -21.81 7.20
CA ALA A 547 16.11 -20.36 7.10
C ALA A 547 14.66 -19.86 7.30
N ALA A 548 13.67 -20.59 6.78
CA ALA A 548 12.26 -20.29 6.98
C ALA A 548 11.83 -20.32 8.46
N LYS A 549 12.39 -21.22 9.28
CA LYS A 549 12.13 -21.27 10.74
C LYS A 549 12.73 -20.07 11.46
N THR A 550 13.93 -19.65 11.06
CA THR A 550 14.57 -18.43 11.57
C THR A 550 13.74 -17.20 11.21
N PHE A 551 13.30 -17.09 9.95
CA PHE A 551 12.42 -16.04 9.47
C PHE A 551 11.14 -15.93 10.32
N LEU A 552 10.43 -17.05 10.53
CA LEU A 552 9.22 -17.09 11.34
C LEU A 552 9.49 -16.59 12.77
N SER A 553 10.56 -17.08 13.40
CA SER A 553 10.91 -16.69 14.77
C SER A 553 11.24 -15.19 14.88
N SER A 554 11.94 -14.64 13.90
CA SER A 554 12.25 -13.20 13.83
C SER A 554 11.00 -12.35 13.63
N MET A 555 10.09 -12.75 12.74
CA MET A 555 8.83 -12.04 12.52
C MET A 555 7.91 -12.08 13.75
N GLN A 556 7.85 -13.21 14.44
CA GLN A 556 7.10 -13.34 15.69
C GLN A 556 7.64 -12.43 16.79
N ASN A 557 8.97 -12.29 16.89
CA ASN A 557 9.60 -11.37 17.84
C ASN A 557 9.25 -9.90 17.52
N LEU A 558 9.33 -9.50 16.25
CA LEU A 558 8.92 -8.17 15.82
C LEU A 558 7.43 -7.92 16.08
N SER A 559 6.56 -8.90 15.78
CA SER A 559 5.13 -8.80 16.08
C SER A 559 4.86 -8.58 17.57
N GLN A 560 5.56 -9.31 18.45
CA GLN A 560 5.44 -9.13 19.90
C GLN A 560 5.84 -7.70 20.31
N ASN A 561 6.92 -7.16 19.74
CA ASN A 561 7.35 -5.79 20.00
C ASN A 561 6.29 -4.76 19.56
N ILE A 562 5.76 -4.89 18.34
CA ILE A 562 4.74 -3.99 17.79
C ILE A 562 3.45 -4.06 18.63
N ARG A 563 3.00 -5.26 18.99
CA ARG A 563 1.80 -5.47 19.82
C ARG A 563 1.97 -4.99 21.25
N GLY A 564 3.20 -4.97 21.75
CA GLY A 564 3.56 -4.49 23.08
C GLY A 564 3.63 -2.97 23.21
N ARG A 565 3.53 -2.21 22.11
CA ARG A 565 3.59 -0.74 22.13
C ARG A 565 2.51 -0.13 23.01
N GLN A 566 2.90 0.87 23.78
CA GLN A 566 2.03 1.66 24.65
C GLN A 566 2.36 3.15 24.47
N PHE A 567 1.50 4.01 24.99
CA PHE A 567 1.85 5.41 25.22
C PHE A 567 2.83 5.52 26.40
N ASN A 568 3.80 6.41 26.28
CA ASN A 568 4.65 6.84 27.39
C ASN A 568 3.93 7.89 28.25
N ASP A 569 4.62 8.43 29.26
CA ASP A 569 4.06 9.43 30.19
C ASP A 569 3.65 10.75 29.50
N ASP A 570 4.22 11.04 28.31
CA ASP A 570 3.87 12.21 27.50
C ASP A 570 2.67 11.95 26.57
N GLY A 571 2.08 10.75 26.63
CA GLY A 571 0.99 10.35 25.73
C GLY A 571 1.47 10.02 24.31
N LEU A 572 2.75 9.70 24.13
CA LEU A 572 3.36 9.39 22.84
C LEU A 572 3.80 7.92 22.72
N SER A 573 3.65 7.33 21.55
CA SER A 573 4.22 6.04 21.16
C SER A 573 5.11 6.27 19.93
N GLN A 574 6.40 5.92 20.02
CA GLN A 574 7.38 6.25 18.97
C GLN A 574 7.33 7.73 18.54
N GLY A 575 7.22 8.65 19.52
CA GLY A 575 7.13 10.09 19.24
C GLY A 575 5.80 10.55 18.61
N MET A 576 4.80 9.68 18.48
CA MET A 576 3.49 9.99 17.89
C MET A 576 2.37 9.96 18.93
N PRO A 577 1.35 10.81 18.80
CA PRO A 577 0.16 10.77 19.66
C PRO A 577 -0.82 9.63 19.28
N PHE A 578 -0.33 8.54 18.67
CA PHE A 578 -1.09 7.33 18.37
C PHE A 578 -0.17 6.10 18.36
N ILE A 579 -0.74 4.90 18.49
CA ILE A 579 0.03 3.64 18.52
C ILE A 579 0.04 3.01 17.13
N TYR A 580 1.11 3.21 16.38
CA TYR A 580 1.31 2.62 15.06
C TYR A 580 1.54 1.10 15.14
N ARG A 581 0.71 0.33 14.42
CA ARG A 581 0.76 -1.15 14.40
C ARG A 581 0.49 -1.73 13.01
N THR A 582 0.62 -0.90 11.98
CA THR A 582 0.24 -1.22 10.60
C THR A 582 1.10 -2.34 10.04
N LEU A 583 2.40 -2.37 10.36
CA LEU A 583 3.35 -3.40 9.88
C LEU A 583 3.52 -4.61 10.81
N ASP A 584 2.53 -4.93 11.63
CA ASP A 584 2.56 -6.12 12.49
C ASP A 584 2.61 -7.43 11.68
N PRO A 585 3.71 -8.21 11.70
CA PRO A 585 3.88 -9.39 10.83
C PRO A 585 2.86 -10.51 11.07
N ALA A 586 2.26 -10.57 12.26
CA ALA A 586 1.21 -11.54 12.59
C ALA A 586 -0.21 -11.02 12.25
N TYR A 587 -0.31 -9.92 11.51
CA TYR A 587 -1.57 -9.35 11.05
C TYR A 587 -1.58 -9.11 9.55
N ILE A 588 -0.55 -8.44 9.01
CA ILE A 588 -0.51 -8.16 7.58
C ILE A 588 -0.23 -9.44 6.78
N PRO A 589 -0.82 -9.62 5.59
CA PRO A 589 -0.51 -10.75 4.72
C PRO A 589 0.91 -10.70 4.14
N PHE A 590 1.45 -11.84 3.70
CA PHE A 590 2.71 -11.91 2.93
C PHE A 590 2.55 -11.58 1.43
N PHE A 591 1.32 -11.41 0.96
CA PHE A 591 0.94 -11.21 -0.44
C PHE A 591 -0.01 -10.02 -0.60
N CYS A 592 -0.17 -9.51 -1.83
CA CYS A 592 -1.15 -8.47 -2.15
C CYS A 592 -2.56 -9.06 -2.17
N ALA A 593 -3.31 -8.91 -1.08
CA ALA A 593 -4.56 -9.63 -0.87
C ALA A 593 -5.82 -8.96 -1.43
N VAL A 594 -5.79 -7.65 -1.67
CA VAL A 594 -6.97 -6.83 -2.01
C VAL A 594 -6.64 -5.64 -2.88
#